data_AF-A0A916T9B9-F1
#
_entry.id   AF-A0A916T9B9-F1
#
_cell.length_a   1.000
_cell.length_b   1.000
_cell.length_c   1.000
_cell.angle_alpha   90.00
_cell.angle_beta   90.00
_cell.angle_gamma   90.00
#
_symmetry.space_group_name_H-M   'P 1'
#
loop_
_entity.id
_entity.type
_entity.pdbx_description
1 polymer ?
#
loop_
_entity_poly.entity_id
_entity_poly.type
_entity_poly.pdbx_seq_one_letter_code
_entity_poly.pdbx_strand_id
1 'polypeptide(L)'
;MPESQQDPVTAAVAAVAGRAMGAPLDPRLRVTCSFHPDRWASPDSGELVIERLVREGVYASQFVTGTSNGGLTAYLGGDRFRWESSLFDGAYDAADPDLRPKYGALDHRLRGTGASPRFGSSYIRLAAHTLERTTFCYPDSFADPTDFGVAAACSLTGLADADSRDLMDDYVEAHVHGHLDLATDVEALVLDPSYRGTVVEEAARGLACPVEWHGGFVASIDDIRAHPGFRGAEIVSLAGELAVDGRLTPRLVGDAARTDRHHPQAIKQVWHYVARFGTAEGRANRPAD
;
A
#
# COMPACT_ATOMS: atom_id res chain seq x y z
N MET A 1 31.32 10.31 -27.40
CA MET A 1 29.89 9.99 -27.38
C MET A 1 29.62 9.35 -26.04
N PRO A 2 29.09 10.06 -25.03
CA PRO A 2 28.62 9.36 -23.84
C PRO A 2 27.50 8.43 -24.30
N GLU A 3 27.56 7.15 -23.93
CA GLU A 3 26.42 6.25 -24.09
C GLU A 3 25.21 6.96 -23.52
N SER A 4 24.12 7.05 -24.30
CA SER A 4 22.85 7.54 -23.77
C SER A 4 22.46 6.58 -22.65
N GLN A 5 22.76 6.95 -21.41
CA GLN A 5 22.43 6.16 -20.24
C GLN A 5 20.93 5.88 -20.31
N GLN A 6 20.58 4.61 -20.45
CA GLN A 6 19.20 4.19 -20.61
C GLN A 6 18.39 4.72 -19.43
N ASP A 7 17.21 5.27 -19.72
CA ASP A 7 16.30 5.79 -18.71
C ASP A 7 16.09 4.73 -17.59
N PRO A 8 16.29 5.07 -16.30
CA PRO A 8 16.20 4.14 -15.17
C PRO A 8 14.88 3.35 -15.14
N VAL A 9 13.78 3.99 -15.52
CA VAL A 9 12.46 3.35 -15.56
C VAL A 9 12.43 2.26 -16.63
N THR A 10 12.85 2.60 -17.85
CA THR A 10 12.93 1.64 -18.96
C THR A 10 13.86 0.48 -18.64
N ALA A 11 15.01 0.75 -18.02
CA ALA A 11 15.96 -0.29 -17.61
C ALA A 11 15.36 -1.24 -16.55
N ALA A 12 14.71 -0.69 -15.53
CA ALA A 12 14.08 -1.48 -14.46
C ALA A 12 12.96 -2.39 -14.99
N VAL A 13 12.09 -1.87 -15.87
CA VAL A 13 11.01 -2.67 -16.48
C VAL A 13 11.60 -3.78 -17.36
N ALA A 14 12.62 -3.48 -18.16
CA ALA A 14 13.29 -4.46 -19.01
C ALA A 14 13.95 -5.59 -18.19
N ALA A 15 14.60 -5.24 -17.07
CA ALA A 15 15.20 -6.21 -16.16
C ALA A 15 14.17 -7.21 -15.63
N VAL A 16 12.96 -6.75 -15.26
CA VAL A 16 11.90 -7.65 -14.78
C VAL A 16 11.26 -8.44 -15.92
N ALA A 17 11.04 -7.81 -17.08
CA ALA A 17 10.48 -8.46 -18.25
C ALA A 17 11.29 -9.70 -18.68
N GLY A 18 12.62 -9.67 -18.53
CA GLY A 18 13.49 -10.82 -18.83
C GLY A 18 13.29 -12.06 -17.92
N ARG A 19 12.57 -11.91 -16.81
CA ARG A 19 12.22 -12.98 -15.85
C ARG A 19 10.72 -13.28 -15.80
N ALA A 20 9.91 -12.46 -16.48
CA ALA A 20 8.46 -12.54 -16.42
C ALA A 20 7.91 -13.67 -17.29
N MET A 21 6.87 -14.33 -16.79
CA MET A 21 6.25 -15.49 -17.46
C MET A 21 4.74 -15.33 -17.53
N GLY A 22 4.10 -16.07 -18.44
CA GLY A 22 2.64 -16.13 -18.57
C GLY A 22 2.08 -15.28 -19.72
N ALA A 23 0.75 -15.25 -19.80
CA ALA A 23 0.03 -14.44 -20.78
C ALA A 23 0.06 -12.95 -20.40
N PRO A 24 -0.25 -12.04 -21.35
CA PRO A 24 -0.45 -10.63 -21.03
C PRO A 24 -1.51 -10.45 -19.94
N LEU A 25 -1.28 -9.47 -19.06
CA LEU A 25 -2.20 -9.10 -18.01
C LEU A 25 -3.51 -8.55 -18.60
N ASP A 26 -4.65 -8.82 -17.96
CA ASP A 26 -5.91 -8.19 -18.34
C ASP A 26 -5.80 -6.66 -18.18
N PRO A 27 -5.90 -5.87 -19.27
CA PRO A 27 -5.70 -4.42 -19.23
C PRO A 27 -6.80 -3.66 -18.46
N ARG A 28 -7.87 -4.35 -18.05
CA ARG A 28 -8.92 -3.78 -17.19
C ARG A 28 -8.55 -3.79 -15.72
N LEU A 29 -7.58 -4.60 -15.32
CA LEU A 29 -7.10 -4.60 -13.94
C LEU A 29 -6.40 -3.28 -13.62
N ARG A 30 -6.40 -2.92 -12.34
CA ARG A 30 -5.77 -1.70 -11.82
C ARG A 30 -4.78 -2.02 -10.74
N VAL A 31 -3.81 -1.12 -10.58
CA VAL A 31 -2.95 -1.10 -9.40
C VAL A 31 -3.56 -0.15 -8.40
N THR A 32 -3.56 -0.56 -7.13
CA THR A 32 -3.91 0.31 -6.01
C THR A 32 -2.71 0.51 -5.09
N CYS A 33 -2.43 1.75 -4.71
CA CYS A 33 -1.43 2.06 -3.69
C CYS A 33 -2.13 2.45 -2.40
N SER A 34 -2.04 1.57 -1.38
CA SER A 34 -2.68 1.76 -0.08
C SER A 34 -1.87 2.70 0.81
N PHE A 35 -2.54 3.60 1.52
CA PHE A 35 -1.96 4.52 2.47
C PHE A 35 -2.95 4.90 3.58
N HIS A 36 -2.47 5.62 4.58
CA HIS A 36 -3.30 6.21 5.64
C HIS A 36 -3.33 7.73 5.46
N PRO A 37 -4.48 8.33 5.08
CA PRO A 37 -4.57 9.75 4.73
C PRO A 37 -4.39 10.67 5.94
N ASP A 38 -4.60 10.15 7.13
CA ASP A 38 -4.64 10.81 8.44
C ASP A 38 -3.36 10.59 9.26
N ARG A 39 -2.29 10.04 8.67
CA ARG A 39 -0.96 10.01 9.30
C ARG A 39 -0.22 11.30 9.03
N TRP A 40 0.76 11.61 9.87
CA TRP A 40 1.72 12.68 9.58
C TRP A 40 2.52 12.36 8.32
N ALA A 41 2.60 13.32 7.39
CA ALA A 41 3.26 13.17 6.10
C ALA A 41 4.79 13.08 6.22
N SER A 42 5.34 13.64 7.30
CA SER A 42 6.71 13.43 7.77
C SER A 42 6.78 13.70 9.27
N PRO A 43 7.80 13.20 9.98
CA PRO A 43 8.04 13.57 11.37
C PRO A 43 8.02 15.09 11.55
N ASP A 44 7.36 15.56 12.61
CA ASP A 44 7.28 16.97 13.03
C ASP A 44 6.65 17.97 12.05
N SER A 45 6.09 17.52 10.91
CA SER A 45 5.52 18.42 9.91
C SER A 45 4.22 19.10 10.35
N GLY A 46 3.44 18.44 11.21
CA GLY A 46 2.06 18.85 11.51
C GLY A 46 1.12 18.78 10.31
N GLU A 47 1.57 18.21 9.18
CA GLU A 47 0.85 18.06 7.91
C GLU A 47 0.41 16.61 7.77
N LEU A 48 -0.85 16.37 7.43
CA LEU A 48 -1.36 15.04 7.13
C LEU A 48 -0.95 14.59 5.72
N VAL A 49 -0.84 13.28 5.52
CA VAL A 49 -0.55 12.71 4.19
C VAL A 49 -1.50 13.25 3.12
N ILE A 50 -2.80 13.35 3.41
CA ILE A 50 -3.79 13.88 2.47
C ILE A 50 -3.55 15.35 2.11
N GLU A 51 -3.08 16.17 3.06
CA GLU A 51 -2.78 17.59 2.83
C GLU A 51 -1.55 17.74 1.94
N ARG A 52 -0.52 16.90 2.17
CA ARG A 52 0.66 16.85 1.30
C ARG A 52 0.29 16.45 -0.13
N LEU A 53 -0.56 15.43 -0.29
CA LEU A 53 -1.03 14.99 -1.61
C LEU A 53 -1.75 16.11 -2.36
N VAL A 54 -2.57 16.90 -1.67
CA VAL A 54 -3.25 18.08 -2.26
C VAL A 54 -2.25 19.15 -2.66
N ARG A 55 -1.26 19.44 -1.80
CA ARG A 55 -0.26 20.49 -2.06
C ARG A 55 0.69 20.13 -3.20
N GLU A 56 1.15 18.89 -3.25
CA GLU A 56 2.20 18.45 -4.19
C GLU A 56 1.63 17.87 -5.48
N GLY A 57 0.41 17.33 -5.45
CA GLY A 57 -0.19 16.68 -6.61
C GLY A 57 0.53 15.41 -7.04
N VAL A 58 1.42 14.86 -6.22
CA VAL A 58 2.27 13.71 -6.52
C VAL A 58 2.21 12.67 -5.41
N TYR A 59 2.20 11.38 -5.77
CA TYR A 59 2.38 10.28 -4.83
C TYR A 59 3.84 9.81 -4.83
N ALA A 60 4.57 10.11 -3.75
CA ALA A 60 6.01 9.92 -3.67
C ALA A 60 6.42 8.63 -2.94
N SER A 61 7.65 8.16 -3.21
CA SER A 61 8.20 6.95 -2.60
C SER A 61 8.68 7.20 -1.16
N GLN A 62 9.01 6.12 -0.45
CA GLN A 62 9.60 6.19 0.88
C GLN A 62 10.94 6.96 0.90
N PHE A 63 11.74 6.90 -0.17
CA PHE A 63 13.01 7.63 -0.25
C PHE A 63 12.82 9.15 -0.23
N VAL A 64 11.64 9.63 -0.63
CA VAL A 64 11.27 11.06 -0.65
C VAL A 64 10.58 11.46 0.64
N THR A 65 9.60 10.66 1.08
CA THR A 65 8.75 11.03 2.22
C THR A 65 9.38 10.71 3.57
N GLY A 66 10.29 9.74 3.63
CA GLY A 66 10.80 9.17 4.89
C GLY A 66 9.74 8.40 5.69
N THR A 67 8.57 8.15 5.12
CA THR A 67 7.45 7.46 5.78
C THR A 67 7.11 6.15 5.09
N SER A 68 6.61 5.17 5.85
CA SER A 68 6.15 3.89 5.29
C SER A 68 5.22 3.17 6.26
N ASN A 69 4.32 2.36 5.71
CA ASN A 69 3.53 1.39 6.46
C ASN A 69 4.24 0.02 6.54
N GLY A 70 5.40 -0.13 5.87
CA GLY A 70 6.34 -1.23 5.94
C GLY A 70 7.51 -0.95 6.92
N GLY A 71 8.72 -1.40 6.58
CA GLY A 71 9.95 -1.07 7.32
C GLY A 71 10.60 0.22 6.81
N LEU A 72 11.29 0.96 7.68
CA LEU A 72 12.05 2.19 7.33
C LEU A 72 13.47 1.87 6.86
N THR A 73 13.61 1.23 5.69
CA THR A 73 14.90 0.74 5.18
C THR A 73 15.32 1.34 3.83
N ALA A 74 14.62 2.37 3.36
CA ALA A 74 14.90 3.13 2.13
C ALA A 74 16.01 4.18 2.30
N TYR A 75 17.24 3.71 2.50
CA TYR A 75 18.45 4.54 2.51
C TYR A 75 19.60 3.74 1.88
N LEU A 76 20.69 4.40 1.52
CA LEU A 76 21.84 3.75 0.89
C LEU A 76 22.37 2.59 1.75
N GLY A 77 22.32 1.37 1.19
CA GLY A 77 22.73 0.14 1.88
C GLY A 77 21.70 -0.48 2.83
N GLY A 78 20.51 0.12 2.99
CA GLY A 78 19.39 -0.49 3.69
C GLY A 78 18.71 -1.62 2.89
N ASP A 79 17.85 -2.40 3.53
CA ASP A 79 17.22 -3.59 2.91
C ASP A 79 16.41 -3.24 1.67
N ARG A 80 15.62 -2.15 1.72
CA ARG A 80 14.87 -1.64 0.56
C ARG A 80 15.81 -1.32 -0.61
N PHE A 81 16.93 -0.65 -0.34
CA PHE A 81 17.90 -0.29 -1.37
C PHE A 81 18.51 -1.54 -2.00
N ARG A 82 18.96 -2.51 -1.19
CA ARG A 82 19.56 -3.76 -1.68
C ARG A 82 18.57 -4.59 -2.49
N TRP A 83 17.33 -4.67 -2.01
CA TRP A 83 16.25 -5.33 -2.72
C TRP A 83 15.99 -4.68 -4.08
N GLU A 84 15.81 -3.36 -4.13
CA GLU A 84 15.57 -2.65 -5.40
C GLU A 84 16.75 -2.77 -6.37
N SER A 85 17.99 -2.70 -5.87
CA SER A 85 19.20 -2.90 -6.68
C SER A 85 19.22 -4.30 -7.28
N SER A 86 18.99 -5.34 -6.47
CA SER A 86 18.94 -6.73 -6.96
C SER A 86 17.76 -6.97 -7.91
N LEU A 87 16.60 -6.40 -7.62
CA LEU A 87 15.39 -6.63 -8.40
C LEU A 87 15.47 -5.90 -9.75
N PHE A 88 16.02 -4.69 -9.81
CA PHE A 88 16.02 -3.86 -11.02
C PHE A 88 17.39 -3.76 -11.69
N ASP A 89 18.29 -4.70 -11.40
CA ASP A 89 19.65 -4.77 -11.97
C ASP A 89 20.41 -3.44 -11.81
N GLY A 90 20.34 -2.85 -10.61
CA GLY A 90 21.02 -1.61 -10.27
C GLY A 90 20.48 -0.35 -10.95
N ALA A 91 19.35 -0.42 -11.68
CA ALA A 91 18.83 0.71 -12.46
C ALA A 91 18.65 2.01 -11.67
N TYR A 92 18.41 1.91 -10.36
CA TYR A 92 18.17 3.06 -9.48
C TYR A 92 19.35 3.44 -8.57
N ASP A 93 20.48 2.73 -8.63
CA ASP A 93 21.55 2.89 -7.63
C ASP A 93 22.20 4.28 -7.65
N ALA A 94 22.21 4.92 -8.81
CA ALA A 94 22.67 6.30 -9.00
C ALA A 94 21.56 7.24 -9.53
N ALA A 95 20.31 6.79 -9.55
CA ALA A 95 19.19 7.56 -10.07
C ALA A 95 18.60 8.50 -8.99
N ASP A 96 17.82 9.47 -9.45
CA ASP A 96 17.02 10.32 -8.57
C ASP A 96 16.04 9.47 -7.73
N PRO A 97 16.01 9.64 -6.39
CA PRO A 97 15.02 9.02 -5.51
C PRO A 97 13.56 9.15 -5.96
N ASP A 98 13.20 10.22 -6.66
CA ASP A 98 11.84 10.47 -7.14
C ASP A 98 11.42 9.49 -8.25
N LEU A 99 12.38 8.91 -8.97
CA LEU A 99 12.14 7.93 -10.03
C LEU A 99 11.98 6.50 -9.51
N ARG A 100 12.35 6.26 -8.25
CA ARG A 100 12.26 4.95 -7.61
C ARG A 100 10.80 4.48 -7.53
N PRO A 101 10.56 3.16 -7.56
CA PRO A 101 9.21 2.63 -7.63
C PRO A 101 8.36 3.01 -6.40
N LYS A 102 7.08 3.28 -6.66
CA LYS A 102 6.05 3.38 -5.63
C LYS A 102 5.36 2.03 -5.49
N TYR A 103 5.06 1.67 -4.25
CA TYR A 103 4.57 0.34 -3.90
C TYR A 103 3.05 0.32 -3.86
N GLY A 104 2.48 -0.71 -4.46
CA GLY A 104 1.06 -0.99 -4.46
C GLY A 104 0.82 -2.47 -4.63
N ALA A 105 -0.40 -2.81 -5.03
CA ALA A 105 -0.76 -4.17 -5.40
C ALA A 105 -1.73 -4.18 -6.58
N LEU A 106 -1.69 -5.25 -7.36
CA LEU A 106 -2.60 -5.49 -8.46
C LEU A 106 -3.97 -5.93 -7.93
N ASP A 107 -5.01 -5.16 -8.24
CA ASP A 107 -6.40 -5.39 -7.83
C ASP A 107 -7.09 -6.46 -8.69
N HIS A 108 -6.50 -7.67 -8.72
CA HIS A 108 -7.05 -8.82 -9.45
C HIS A 108 -8.28 -9.43 -8.76
N ARG A 109 -8.42 -9.23 -7.44
CA ARG A 109 -9.55 -9.71 -6.63
C ARG A 109 -10.73 -8.73 -6.60
N LEU A 110 -10.53 -7.49 -7.07
CA LEU A 110 -11.56 -6.44 -7.11
C LEU A 110 -12.19 -6.19 -5.74
N ARG A 111 -11.36 -6.20 -4.69
CA ARG A 111 -11.84 -5.97 -3.33
C ARG A 111 -12.21 -4.50 -3.18
N GLY A 112 -13.37 -4.25 -2.57
CA GLY A 112 -13.84 -2.87 -2.37
C GLY A 112 -12.87 -2.00 -1.57
N THR A 113 -11.99 -2.60 -0.75
CA THR A 113 -10.99 -1.91 0.07
C THR A 113 -9.61 -1.79 -0.59
N GLY A 114 -9.50 -2.08 -1.89
CA GLY A 114 -8.23 -2.12 -2.62
C GLY A 114 -7.47 -3.44 -2.43
N ALA A 115 -6.37 -3.58 -3.17
CA ALA A 115 -5.67 -4.85 -3.34
C ALA A 115 -4.82 -5.25 -2.12
N SER A 116 -4.32 -4.29 -1.34
CA SER A 116 -3.44 -4.55 -0.19
C SER A 116 -3.82 -3.72 1.05
N PRO A 117 -4.97 -4.00 1.69
CA PRO A 117 -5.45 -3.24 2.85
C PRO A 117 -4.51 -3.33 4.06
N ARG A 118 -3.58 -4.29 4.08
CA ARG A 118 -2.49 -4.37 5.06
C ARG A 118 -1.76 -3.04 5.24
N PHE A 119 -1.59 -2.25 4.19
CA PHE A 119 -0.76 -1.04 4.20
C PHE A 119 -1.54 0.26 4.26
N GLY A 120 -2.87 0.24 4.37
CA GLY A 120 -3.61 1.48 4.38
C GLY A 120 -5.10 1.30 4.44
N SER A 121 -5.76 2.26 5.07
CA SER A 121 -7.21 2.36 5.13
C SER A 121 -7.82 3.01 3.90
N SER A 122 -7.01 3.53 3.00
CA SER A 122 -7.43 4.24 1.80
C SER A 122 -6.43 3.94 0.71
N TYR A 123 -6.79 4.18 -0.55
CA TYR A 123 -5.91 3.86 -1.66
C TYR A 123 -6.12 4.81 -2.83
N ILE A 124 -5.07 5.01 -3.62
CA ILE A 124 -5.21 5.57 -4.97
C ILE A 124 -5.40 4.41 -5.95
N ARG A 125 -6.35 4.53 -6.87
CA ARG A 125 -6.54 3.63 -8.00
C ARG A 125 -5.89 4.25 -9.22
N LEU A 126 -4.86 3.60 -9.74
CA LEU A 126 -4.07 4.15 -10.85
C LEU A 126 -4.80 3.99 -12.18
N ALA A 127 -4.46 4.83 -13.15
CA ALA A 127 -4.96 4.77 -14.51
C ALA A 127 -4.32 3.61 -15.30
N ALA A 128 -5.02 3.09 -16.31
CA ALA A 128 -4.60 1.91 -17.06
C ALA A 128 -3.18 2.01 -17.65
N HIS A 129 -2.79 3.19 -18.15
CA HIS A 129 -1.48 3.38 -18.78
C HIS A 129 -0.32 3.21 -17.81
N THR A 130 -0.53 3.30 -16.49
CA THR A 130 0.55 3.08 -15.52
C THR A 130 1.04 1.63 -15.53
N LEU A 131 0.23 0.67 -16.03
CA LEU A 131 0.64 -0.73 -16.18
C LEU A 131 1.86 -0.89 -17.09
N GLU A 132 2.04 -0.02 -18.08
CA GLU A 132 3.18 -0.07 -19.01
C GLU A 132 4.53 0.12 -18.30
N ARG A 133 4.51 0.85 -17.18
CA ARG A 133 5.67 1.12 -16.33
C ARG A 133 5.53 0.49 -14.94
N THR A 134 4.76 -0.58 -14.82
CA THR A 134 4.61 -1.34 -13.57
C THR A 134 5.22 -2.73 -13.71
N THR A 135 6.02 -3.10 -12.72
CA THR A 135 6.50 -4.48 -12.56
C THR A 135 5.82 -5.12 -11.35
N PHE A 136 5.82 -6.44 -11.29
CA PHE A 136 5.11 -7.19 -10.25
C PHE A 136 5.98 -8.31 -9.70
N CYS A 137 5.71 -8.70 -8.45
CA CYS A 137 6.18 -9.96 -7.89
C CYS A 137 5.09 -10.63 -7.04
N TYR A 138 5.25 -11.93 -6.83
CA TYR A 138 4.46 -12.68 -5.86
C TYR A 138 5.38 -13.64 -5.11
N PRO A 139 5.25 -13.79 -3.78
CA PRO A 139 4.28 -13.14 -2.87
C PRO A 139 4.50 -11.64 -2.62
N ASP A 140 5.53 -11.25 -1.88
CA ASP A 140 5.93 -9.85 -1.69
C ASP A 140 7.45 -9.75 -1.58
N SER A 141 8.01 -8.55 -1.74
CA SER A 141 9.46 -8.31 -1.72
C SER A 141 10.16 -8.69 -0.41
N PHE A 142 9.44 -8.81 0.70
CA PHE A 142 10.00 -9.23 1.97
C PHE A 142 10.23 -10.75 2.04
N ALA A 143 9.51 -11.54 1.24
CA ALA A 143 9.55 -13.00 1.25
C ALA A 143 10.46 -13.60 0.16
N ASP A 144 11.46 -12.85 -0.32
CA ASP A 144 12.42 -13.28 -1.35
C ASP A 144 11.75 -13.95 -2.58
N PRO A 145 10.84 -13.24 -3.27
CA PRO A 145 10.02 -13.83 -4.33
C PRO A 145 10.87 -14.18 -5.55
N THR A 146 10.51 -15.28 -6.19
CA THR A 146 11.14 -15.75 -7.45
C THR A 146 10.27 -15.52 -8.68
N ASP A 147 8.99 -15.22 -8.48
CA ASP A 147 8.01 -15.04 -9.53
C ASP A 147 7.77 -13.57 -9.81
N PHE A 148 7.93 -13.18 -11.08
CA PHE A 148 7.86 -11.81 -11.53
C PHE A 148 6.92 -11.63 -12.72
N GLY A 149 6.44 -10.40 -12.89
CA GLY A 149 5.50 -10.06 -13.95
C GLY A 149 5.69 -8.65 -14.48
N VAL A 150 5.26 -8.46 -15.72
CA VAL A 150 5.04 -7.15 -16.38
C VAL A 150 3.71 -7.22 -17.13
N ALA A 151 3.17 -6.09 -17.60
CA ALA A 151 1.89 -6.09 -18.31
C ALA A 151 1.85 -7.05 -19.53
N ALA A 152 2.96 -7.21 -20.23
CA ALA A 152 3.06 -8.11 -21.38
C ALA A 152 3.16 -9.61 -21.03
N ALA A 153 3.52 -9.97 -19.80
CA ALA A 153 3.68 -11.35 -19.33
C ALA A 153 3.52 -11.41 -17.81
N CYS A 154 2.40 -11.96 -17.32
CA CYS A 154 2.12 -12.05 -15.89
C CYS A 154 1.28 -13.30 -15.54
N SER A 155 1.91 -14.29 -14.91
CA SER A 155 1.25 -15.48 -14.35
C SER A 155 0.86 -15.34 -12.87
N LEU A 156 1.17 -14.20 -12.25
CA LEU A 156 1.17 -14.04 -10.79
C LEU A 156 -0.23 -14.10 -10.15
N THR A 157 -1.27 -13.65 -10.87
CA THR A 157 -2.65 -13.73 -10.35
C THR A 157 -3.08 -15.18 -10.14
N GLY A 158 -2.72 -16.08 -11.06
CA GLY A 158 -3.00 -17.51 -10.92
C GLY A 158 -2.24 -18.16 -9.75
N LEU A 159 -1.01 -17.70 -9.47
CA LEU A 159 -0.25 -18.15 -8.29
C LEU A 159 -0.91 -17.66 -6.99
N ALA A 160 -1.29 -16.39 -6.94
CA ALA A 160 -1.98 -15.82 -5.78
C ALA A 160 -3.36 -16.46 -5.54
N ASP A 161 -4.13 -16.73 -6.60
CA ASP A 161 -5.43 -17.40 -6.53
C ASP A 161 -5.35 -18.85 -6.03
N ALA A 162 -4.23 -19.53 -6.29
CA ALA A 162 -4.01 -20.91 -5.88
C ALA A 162 -3.39 -21.05 -4.48
N ASP A 163 -2.88 -19.96 -3.90
CA ASP A 163 -2.26 -19.94 -2.58
C ASP A 163 -3.33 -19.90 -1.46
N SER A 164 -2.92 -20.22 -0.24
CA SER A 164 -3.76 -20.24 0.96
C SER A 164 -3.33 -19.23 2.02
N ARG A 165 -2.61 -18.18 1.59
CA ARG A 165 -2.18 -17.08 2.45
C ARG A 165 -3.37 -16.38 3.07
N ASP A 166 -3.12 -15.74 4.21
CA ASP A 166 -4.11 -14.89 4.84
C ASP A 166 -4.53 -13.74 3.89
N LEU A 167 -5.77 -13.27 4.02
CA LEU A 167 -6.33 -12.17 3.22
C LEU A 167 -5.48 -10.89 3.22
N MET A 168 -4.63 -10.71 4.23
CA MET A 168 -3.73 -9.57 4.29
C MET A 168 -2.47 -9.71 3.44
N ASP A 169 -2.13 -10.94 3.02
CA ASP A 169 -0.83 -11.33 2.47
C ASP A 169 -0.97 -12.11 1.13
N ASP A 170 -2.17 -12.14 0.54
CA ASP A 170 -2.52 -12.84 -0.70
C ASP A 170 -2.52 -11.94 -1.95
N TYR A 171 -1.88 -10.77 -1.85
CA TYR A 171 -1.82 -9.78 -2.93
C TYR A 171 -0.63 -10.01 -3.86
N VAL A 172 -0.75 -9.59 -5.12
CA VAL A 172 0.38 -9.48 -6.05
C VAL A 172 0.98 -8.08 -5.87
N GLU A 173 2.21 -8.00 -5.38
CA GLU A 173 2.91 -6.73 -5.17
C GLU A 173 3.22 -6.04 -6.50
N ALA A 174 3.02 -4.73 -6.53
CA ALA A 174 3.23 -3.89 -7.71
C ALA A 174 4.26 -2.79 -7.43
N HIS A 175 5.15 -2.58 -8.39
CA HIS A 175 6.18 -1.55 -8.37
C HIS A 175 5.93 -0.58 -9.52
N VAL A 176 5.42 0.60 -9.20
CA VAL A 176 5.04 1.62 -10.19
C VAL A 176 6.22 2.57 -10.38
N HIS A 177 6.87 2.50 -11.54
CA HIS A 177 8.12 3.20 -11.84
C HIS A 177 7.90 4.65 -12.31
N GLY A 178 8.88 5.53 -12.09
CA GLY A 178 8.87 6.93 -12.54
C GLY A 178 8.08 7.85 -11.63
N HIS A 179 7.60 9.00 -12.12
CA HIS A 179 6.71 9.87 -11.33
C HIS A 179 5.27 9.33 -11.30
N LEU A 180 4.49 9.76 -10.32
CA LEU A 180 3.07 9.45 -10.20
C LEU A 180 2.31 10.73 -9.88
N ASP A 181 1.75 11.33 -10.93
CA ASP A 181 1.00 12.58 -10.88
C ASP A 181 -0.49 12.30 -10.65
N LEU A 182 -1.08 12.94 -9.65
CA LEU A 182 -2.47 12.67 -9.27
C LEU A 182 -3.46 13.09 -10.34
N ALA A 183 -3.20 14.14 -11.12
CA ALA A 183 -4.13 14.62 -12.14
C ALA A 183 -4.18 13.70 -13.37
N THR A 184 -3.11 12.97 -13.65
CA THR A 184 -2.95 12.21 -14.90
C THR A 184 -2.87 10.70 -14.68
N ASP A 185 -2.26 10.24 -13.59
CA ASP A 185 -2.00 8.82 -13.32
C ASP A 185 -3.01 8.18 -12.36
N VAL A 186 -3.95 8.95 -11.79
CA VAL A 186 -4.91 8.47 -10.79
C VAL A 186 -6.35 8.63 -11.29
N GLU A 187 -7.07 7.51 -11.36
CA GLU A 187 -8.49 7.51 -11.69
C GLU A 187 -9.35 8.00 -10.51
N ALA A 188 -8.99 7.60 -9.30
CA ALA A 188 -9.62 8.06 -8.07
C ALA A 188 -8.74 7.84 -6.85
N LEU A 189 -8.87 8.72 -5.86
CA LEU A 189 -8.45 8.48 -4.49
C LEU A 189 -9.66 8.01 -3.68
N VAL A 190 -9.59 6.81 -3.11
CA VAL A 190 -10.70 6.14 -2.44
C VAL A 190 -10.48 6.15 -0.93
N LEU A 191 -11.39 6.80 -0.19
CA LEU A 191 -11.32 6.99 1.25
C LEU A 191 -12.22 6.04 2.04
N ASP A 192 -11.83 5.79 3.29
CA ASP A 192 -12.67 5.10 4.26
C ASP A 192 -13.77 6.03 4.82
N PRO A 193 -15.03 5.60 4.94
CA PRO A 193 -16.13 6.41 5.47
C PRO A 193 -15.92 7.01 6.87
N SER A 194 -15.02 6.48 7.70
CA SER A 194 -14.69 7.07 9.01
C SER A 194 -14.06 8.46 8.92
N TYR A 195 -13.59 8.86 7.73
CA TYR A 195 -13.07 10.21 7.46
C TYR A 195 -14.14 11.23 7.07
N ARG A 196 -15.42 10.84 6.94
CA ARG A 196 -16.51 11.80 6.69
C ARG A 196 -16.67 12.78 7.86
N GLY A 197 -16.85 14.05 7.54
CA GLY A 197 -16.94 15.15 8.49
C GLY A 197 -15.63 15.45 9.22
N THR A 198 -14.49 14.99 8.70
CA THR A 198 -13.17 15.23 9.29
C THR A 198 -12.31 16.14 8.42
N VAL A 199 -11.18 16.58 8.98
CA VAL A 199 -10.14 17.34 8.26
C VAL A 199 -9.61 16.61 7.02
N VAL A 200 -9.66 15.26 7.00
CA VAL A 200 -9.25 14.47 5.84
C VAL A 200 -10.21 14.67 4.67
N GLU A 201 -11.53 14.62 4.91
CA GLU A 201 -12.52 14.89 3.86
C GLU A 201 -12.43 16.33 3.38
N GLU A 202 -12.21 17.28 4.30
CA GLU A 202 -12.03 18.68 3.95
C GLU A 202 -10.84 18.90 3.03
N ALA A 203 -9.67 18.36 3.40
CA ALA A 203 -8.46 18.42 2.59
C ALA A 203 -8.65 17.74 1.22
N ALA A 204 -9.26 16.55 1.19
CA ALA A 204 -9.46 15.78 -0.03
C ALA A 204 -10.25 16.53 -1.13
N ARG A 205 -11.04 17.56 -0.78
CA ARG A 205 -11.74 18.42 -1.76
C ARG A 205 -10.78 19.20 -2.66
N GLY A 206 -9.53 19.39 -2.24
CA GLY A 206 -8.50 20.06 -3.02
C GLY A 206 -7.72 19.15 -3.98
N LEU A 207 -8.02 17.85 -4.01
CA LEU A 207 -7.28 16.90 -4.86
C LEU A 207 -7.53 17.16 -6.34
N ALA A 208 -6.50 16.93 -7.14
CA ALA A 208 -6.55 17.03 -8.61
C ALA A 208 -7.19 15.80 -9.29
N CYS A 209 -7.71 14.85 -8.51
CA CYS A 209 -8.37 13.64 -8.98
C CYS A 209 -9.71 13.41 -8.27
N PRO A 210 -10.61 12.58 -8.84
CA PRO A 210 -11.86 12.20 -8.20
C PRO A 210 -11.65 11.57 -6.81
N VAL A 211 -12.55 11.90 -5.87
CA VAL A 211 -12.59 11.29 -4.55
C VAL A 211 -13.79 10.34 -4.47
N GLU A 212 -13.51 9.08 -4.13
CA GLU A 212 -14.51 8.03 -3.93
C GLU A 212 -14.46 7.49 -2.50
N TRP A 213 -15.43 6.63 -2.16
CA TRP A 213 -15.51 6.01 -0.84
C TRP A 213 -15.76 4.52 -0.97
N HIS A 214 -15.01 3.71 -0.22
CA HIS A 214 -15.27 2.28 -0.16
C HIS A 214 -16.24 1.90 0.98
N GLY A 215 -16.52 0.61 1.12
CA GLY A 215 -17.49 0.07 2.11
C GLY A 215 -17.09 0.19 3.59
N GLY A 216 -15.91 0.73 3.89
CA GLY A 216 -15.38 0.96 5.23
C GLY A 216 -14.83 -0.23 6.00
N PHE A 217 -13.92 0.07 6.93
CA PHE A 217 -13.42 -0.86 7.95
C PHE A 217 -14.05 -0.55 9.30
N VAL A 218 -14.74 -1.54 9.88
CA VAL A 218 -15.25 -1.47 11.26
C VAL A 218 -15.05 -2.81 11.94
N ALA A 219 -14.05 -2.89 12.83
CA ALA A 219 -13.78 -4.10 13.60
C ALA A 219 -14.46 -4.02 14.98
N SER A 220 -15.10 -5.12 15.39
CA SER A 220 -15.62 -5.27 16.75
C SER A 220 -14.50 -5.69 17.70
N ILE A 221 -14.49 -5.14 18.91
CA ILE A 221 -13.57 -5.61 19.95
C ILE A 221 -13.82 -7.06 20.34
N ASP A 222 -15.05 -7.55 20.23
CA ASP A 222 -15.34 -8.96 20.51
C ASP A 222 -14.70 -9.88 19.45
N ASP A 223 -14.72 -9.48 18.17
CA ASP A 223 -14.01 -10.22 17.11
C ASP A 223 -12.50 -10.19 17.36
N ILE A 224 -11.93 -9.04 17.77
CA ILE A 224 -10.49 -8.94 18.06
C ILE A 224 -10.10 -9.82 19.27
N ARG A 225 -10.90 -9.80 20.35
CA ARG A 225 -10.68 -10.62 21.55
C ARG A 225 -10.78 -12.12 21.28
N ALA A 226 -11.56 -12.53 20.28
CA ALA A 226 -11.64 -13.91 19.86
C ALA A 226 -10.35 -14.41 19.17
N HIS A 227 -9.48 -13.52 18.69
CA HIS A 227 -8.29 -13.90 17.92
C HIS A 227 -6.97 -13.35 18.53
N PRO A 228 -6.66 -13.60 19.82
CA PRO A 228 -5.47 -13.03 20.45
C PRO A 228 -4.16 -13.53 19.85
N GLY A 229 -4.16 -14.70 19.19
CA GLY A 229 -2.98 -15.26 18.52
C GLY A 229 -2.53 -14.49 17.27
N PHE A 230 -3.36 -13.59 16.72
CA PHE A 230 -3.03 -12.89 15.48
C PHE A 230 -1.92 -11.86 15.67
N ARG A 231 -1.99 -11.04 16.73
CA ARG A 231 -0.96 -10.05 17.08
C ARG A 231 -0.57 -10.01 18.57
N GLY A 232 -1.12 -10.92 19.38
CA GLY A 232 -0.84 -11.01 20.81
C GLY A 232 -1.84 -10.25 21.69
N ALA A 233 -1.90 -10.65 22.96
CA ALA A 233 -2.83 -10.11 23.95
C ALA A 233 -2.60 -8.62 24.26
N GLU A 234 -1.35 -8.15 24.21
CA GLU A 234 -1.02 -6.73 24.41
C GLU A 234 -1.68 -5.84 23.36
N ILE A 235 -1.67 -6.27 22.10
CA ILE A 235 -2.32 -5.54 21.00
C ILE A 235 -3.84 -5.61 21.11
N VAL A 236 -4.40 -6.72 21.61
CA VAL A 236 -5.83 -6.81 21.92
C VAL A 236 -6.22 -5.83 23.03
N SER A 237 -5.39 -5.68 24.07
CA SER A 237 -5.62 -4.69 25.13
C SER A 237 -5.62 -3.27 24.57
N LEU A 238 -4.59 -2.92 23.80
CA LEU A 238 -4.50 -1.61 23.16
C LEU A 238 -5.68 -1.35 22.22
N ALA A 239 -6.10 -2.35 21.42
CA ALA A 239 -7.29 -2.23 20.58
C ALA A 239 -8.53 -1.90 21.43
N GLY A 240 -8.70 -2.55 22.58
CA GLY A 240 -9.77 -2.26 23.53
C GLY A 240 -9.74 -0.85 24.11
N GLU A 241 -8.55 -0.31 24.39
CA GLU A 241 -8.38 1.07 24.88
C GLU A 241 -8.72 2.13 23.82
N LEU A 242 -8.42 1.84 22.55
CA LEU A 242 -8.67 2.77 21.44
C LEU A 242 -10.12 2.71 20.92
N ALA A 243 -10.88 1.69 21.29
CA ALA A 243 -12.23 1.48 20.79
C ALA A 243 -13.23 2.47 21.39
N VAL A 244 -14.18 2.88 20.56
CA VAL A 244 -15.36 3.66 20.97
C VAL A 244 -16.59 2.79 20.74
N ASP A 245 -17.43 2.65 21.77
CA ASP A 245 -18.63 1.80 21.75
C ASP A 245 -18.34 0.36 21.26
N GLY A 246 -17.20 -0.19 21.68
CA GLY A 246 -16.76 -1.54 21.31
C GLY A 246 -16.31 -1.70 19.85
N ARG A 247 -16.09 -0.60 19.12
CA ARG A 247 -15.69 -0.62 17.71
C ARG A 247 -14.41 0.14 17.46
N LEU A 248 -13.63 -0.36 16.50
CA LEU A 248 -12.48 0.31 15.93
C LEU A 248 -12.70 0.66 14.47
N THR A 249 -12.31 1.87 14.10
CA THR A 249 -12.30 2.39 12.73
C THR A 249 -10.90 2.91 12.40
N PRO A 250 -10.55 3.08 11.11
CA PRO A 250 -9.26 3.63 10.72
C PRO A 250 -8.94 4.96 11.39
N ARG A 251 -9.92 5.87 11.45
CA ARG A 251 -9.80 7.16 12.13
C ARG A 251 -9.34 7.02 13.58
N LEU A 252 -9.93 6.11 14.36
CA LEU A 252 -9.56 5.94 15.78
C LEU A 252 -8.10 5.47 15.91
N VAL A 253 -7.69 4.53 15.07
CA VAL A 253 -6.30 4.08 15.01
C VAL A 253 -5.37 5.23 14.63
N GLY A 254 -5.82 6.14 13.77
CA GLY A 254 -5.01 7.28 13.36
C GLY A 254 -4.95 8.46 14.30
N ASP A 255 -6.03 8.75 15.01
CA ASP A 255 -6.00 9.69 16.12
C ASP A 255 -4.98 9.21 17.17
N ALA A 256 -4.95 7.91 17.47
CA ALA A 256 -3.94 7.32 18.34
C ALA A 256 -2.52 7.44 17.77
N ALA A 257 -2.35 7.14 16.48
CA ALA A 257 -1.06 7.23 15.77
C ALA A 257 -0.43 8.63 15.84
N ARG A 258 -1.25 9.68 15.90
CA ARG A 258 -0.81 11.07 15.90
C ARG A 258 -0.48 11.64 17.28
N THR A 259 -0.67 10.86 18.35
CA THR A 259 -0.52 11.36 19.74
C THR A 259 0.83 11.09 20.39
N ASP A 260 1.74 10.36 19.72
CA ASP A 260 3.04 9.90 20.25
C ASP A 260 2.99 9.11 21.57
N ARG A 261 1.78 8.75 22.05
CA ARG A 261 1.57 7.99 23.29
C ARG A 261 1.77 6.48 23.14
N HIS A 262 1.86 6.00 21.91
CA HIS A 262 1.92 4.58 21.60
C HIS A 262 3.06 4.29 20.64
N HIS A 263 3.70 3.14 20.82
CA HIS A 263 4.76 2.72 19.91
C HIS A 263 4.20 2.51 18.48
N PRO A 264 4.82 3.05 17.41
CA PRO A 264 4.29 2.97 16.04
C PRO A 264 4.00 1.54 15.58
N GLN A 265 4.85 0.57 15.97
CA GLN A 265 4.62 -0.84 15.66
C GLN A 265 3.34 -1.39 16.31
N ALA A 266 3.00 -0.97 17.53
CA ALA A 266 1.78 -1.42 18.19
C ALA A 266 0.54 -0.87 17.48
N ILE A 267 0.56 0.41 17.09
CA ILE A 267 -0.49 1.04 16.27
C ILE A 267 -0.67 0.33 14.93
N LYS A 268 0.43 -0.01 14.25
CA LYS A 268 0.40 -0.81 13.03
C LYS A 268 -0.23 -2.19 13.25
N GLN A 269 0.07 -2.84 14.37
CA GLN A 269 -0.53 -4.14 14.68
C GLN A 269 -2.02 -4.03 15.05
N VAL A 270 -2.47 -2.94 15.69
CA VAL A 270 -3.91 -2.64 15.84
C VAL A 270 -4.55 -2.42 14.47
N TRP A 271 -3.90 -1.69 13.57
CA TRP A 271 -4.38 -1.55 12.18
C TRP A 271 -4.58 -2.90 11.51
N HIS A 272 -3.64 -3.85 11.67
CA HIS A 272 -3.79 -5.18 11.10
C HIS A 272 -5.06 -5.89 11.58
N TYR A 273 -5.47 -5.76 12.84
CA TYR A 273 -6.76 -6.28 13.30
C TYR A 273 -7.94 -5.59 12.57
N VAL A 274 -7.89 -4.27 12.43
CA VAL A 274 -8.94 -3.51 11.74
C VAL A 274 -9.02 -3.89 10.26
N ALA A 275 -7.89 -4.01 9.56
CA ALA A 275 -7.83 -4.44 8.17
C ALA A 275 -8.38 -5.86 7.99
N ARG A 276 -8.01 -6.78 8.90
CA ARG A 276 -8.35 -8.20 8.78
C ARG A 276 -9.80 -8.53 9.14
N PHE A 277 -10.34 -7.88 10.17
CA PHE A 277 -11.66 -8.21 10.75
C PHE A 277 -12.71 -7.10 10.52
N GLY A 278 -12.28 -5.95 9.98
CA GLY A 278 -13.16 -4.80 9.78
C GLY A 278 -14.06 -4.86 8.56
N THR A 279 -13.82 -5.78 7.63
CA THR A 279 -14.59 -5.90 6.37
C THR A 279 -15.53 -7.10 6.39
N ALA A 280 -16.54 -7.10 5.50
CA ALA A 280 -17.44 -8.24 5.35
C ALA A 280 -16.70 -9.52 4.92
N GLU A 281 -15.76 -9.40 3.98
CA GLU A 281 -14.90 -10.50 3.51
C GLU A 281 -13.99 -11.03 4.63
N GLY A 282 -13.39 -10.13 5.42
CA GLY A 282 -12.58 -10.48 6.58
C GLY A 282 -13.35 -11.28 7.63
N ARG A 283 -14.62 -10.92 7.87
CA ARG A 283 -15.51 -11.66 8.78
C ARG A 283 -15.99 -13.00 8.22
N ALA A 284 -16.09 -13.14 6.90
CA ALA A 284 -16.46 -14.41 6.26
C ALA A 284 -15.33 -15.44 6.29
N ASN A 285 -14.07 -14.99 6.16
CA ASN A 285 -12.88 -15.84 6.16
C ASN A 285 -12.19 -15.86 7.53
N ARG A 286 -12.88 -16.36 8.56
CA ARG A 286 -12.28 -16.51 9.89
C ARG A 286 -11.25 -17.66 9.87
N PRO A 287 -10.02 -17.47 10.36
CA PRO A 287 -9.12 -18.58 10.61
C PRO A 287 -9.81 -19.59 11.53
N ALA A 288 -9.63 -20.89 11.28
CA ALA A 288 -9.98 -21.88 12.30
C ALA A 288 -8.99 -21.73 13.47
N ASP A 289 -9.52 -21.69 14.70
CA ASP A 289 -8.74 -21.63 15.94
C ASP A 289 -7.70 -22.77 16.05
#